data_AF-A0A1U7JC28-F1
#
_entry.id   AF-A0A1U7JC28-F1
#
_cell.length_a   1.000
_cell.length_b   1.000
_cell.length_c   1.000
_cell.angle_alpha   90.00
_cell.angle_beta   90.00
_cell.angle_gamma   90.00
#
_symmetry.space_group_name_H-M   'P 1'
#
loop_
_entity.id
_entity.type
_entity.pdbx_description
1 polymer ?
#
loop_
_entity_poly.entity_id
_entity_poly.type
_entity_poly.pdbx_seq_one_letter_code
_entity_poly.pdbx_strand_id
1 'polypeptide(L)'
;MKYAASVATSAQGALATALLVAMTTPAGGGQIHKEIAAEGGKLITITGHGDELIRKIIVTYPTGEEVVIRGFVTEQDNGFVVDQGFINGELMPETMLEGMTADLNDTSLNVVYAKQNAPKGGVGDFFSGGRTPRASDLSSWAESQGWTASQTANGPLKYTDSSGVVRLTIKGGSDRAPGSAGPHIEVRDATGQRINPRTGEPVTRRSPDNHTEIDYDL
;
A
#
# COMPACT_ATOMS: atom_id res chain seq x y z
N MET A 1 47.87 34.38 -4.52
CA MET A 1 47.16 33.11 -4.24
C MET A 1 45.70 33.45 -3.94
N LYS A 2 44.75 33.03 -4.77
CA LYS A 2 43.30 33.20 -4.54
C LYS A 2 42.71 31.79 -4.39
N TYR A 3 42.19 31.46 -3.21
CA TYR A 3 41.48 30.21 -2.97
C TYR A 3 40.06 30.34 -3.52
N ALA A 4 39.68 29.39 -4.38
CA ALA A 4 38.33 29.24 -4.90
C ALA A 4 37.42 28.65 -3.82
N ALA A 5 36.27 29.28 -3.59
CA ALA A 5 35.18 28.68 -2.82
C ALA A 5 34.50 27.62 -3.70
N SER A 6 34.59 26.35 -3.31
CA SER A 6 33.77 25.30 -3.92
C SER A 6 32.33 25.49 -3.44
N VAL A 7 31.43 25.76 -4.38
CA VAL A 7 29.99 25.78 -4.15
C VAL A 7 29.58 24.35 -3.79
N ALA A 8 29.17 24.15 -2.54
CA ALA A 8 28.51 22.91 -2.12
C ALA A 8 27.12 22.90 -2.76
N THR A 9 27.00 22.27 -3.93
CA THR A 9 25.71 22.00 -4.55
C THR A 9 24.94 21.07 -3.60
N SER A 10 23.88 21.58 -3.00
CA SER A 10 23.10 20.94 -1.95
C SER A 10 22.55 19.58 -2.42
N ALA A 11 23.11 18.49 -1.89
CA ALA A 11 22.64 17.11 -2.09
C ALA A 11 21.15 16.92 -1.72
N GLN A 12 20.60 17.81 -0.89
CA GLN A 12 19.18 17.82 -0.50
C GLN A 12 18.22 18.01 -1.69
N GLY A 13 18.60 18.79 -2.72
CA GLY A 13 17.73 19.06 -3.87
C GLY A 13 17.61 17.87 -4.84
N ALA A 14 18.68 17.11 -5.02
CA ALA A 14 18.68 15.92 -5.88
C ALA A 14 17.92 14.74 -5.23
N LEU A 15 17.98 14.63 -3.91
CA LEU A 15 17.31 13.58 -3.14
C LEU A 15 15.78 13.78 -3.09
N ALA A 16 15.31 15.02 -2.87
CA ALA A 16 13.89 15.33 -2.91
C ALA A 16 13.25 15.07 -4.29
N THR A 17 14.01 15.34 -5.37
CA THR A 17 13.57 15.08 -6.75
C THR A 17 13.49 13.57 -7.04
N ALA A 18 14.40 12.77 -6.50
CA ALA A 18 14.38 11.32 -6.66
C ALA A 18 13.26 10.62 -5.89
N LEU A 19 12.86 11.16 -4.73
CA LEU A 19 11.71 10.68 -3.96
C LEU A 19 10.39 10.97 -4.69
N LEU A 20 10.27 12.15 -5.29
CA LEU A 20 9.12 12.51 -6.12
C LEU A 20 8.92 11.52 -7.28
N VAL A 21 10.01 11.07 -7.93
CA VAL A 21 9.96 10.08 -9.03
C VAL A 21 9.47 8.70 -8.59
N ALA A 22 9.75 8.27 -7.35
CA ALA A 22 9.22 7.01 -6.80
C ALA A 22 7.71 7.07 -6.48
N MET A 23 7.12 8.27 -6.50
CA MET A 23 5.73 8.54 -6.12
C MET A 23 4.91 9.17 -7.25
N THR A 24 5.53 9.53 -8.37
CA THR A 24 4.81 10.06 -9.54
C THR A 24 4.16 8.94 -10.34
N THR A 25 2.87 9.09 -10.59
CA THR A 25 2.08 8.33 -11.56
C THR A 25 2.22 8.93 -12.96
N PRO A 26 2.89 8.28 -13.92
CA PRO A 26 2.48 8.38 -15.30
C PRO A 26 1.42 7.31 -15.58
N ALA A 27 0.40 7.66 -16.36
CA ALA A 27 -0.56 6.70 -16.88
C ALA A 27 0.20 5.53 -17.56
N GLY A 28 0.01 4.32 -17.06
CA GLY A 28 0.70 3.10 -17.52
C GLY A 28 1.82 2.60 -16.61
N GLY A 29 2.25 3.36 -15.59
CA GLY A 29 3.20 2.96 -14.52
C GLY A 29 4.57 2.48 -15.02
N GLY A 30 5.66 3.11 -14.60
CA GLY A 30 6.98 2.50 -14.79
C GLY A 30 7.28 1.49 -13.68
N GLN A 31 8.17 0.53 -13.93
CA GLN A 31 8.86 -0.16 -12.82
C GLN A 31 9.62 0.86 -11.98
N ILE A 32 9.44 0.78 -10.67
CA ILE A 32 10.17 1.55 -9.68
C ILE A 32 11.23 0.63 -9.10
N HIS A 33 12.49 1.06 -9.19
CA HIS A 33 13.63 0.51 -8.46
C HIS A 33 14.50 1.66 -8.01
N LYS A 34 14.47 1.98 -6.72
CA LYS A 34 15.20 3.12 -6.17
C LYS A 34 16.04 2.69 -4.98
N GLU A 35 17.32 3.01 -5.05
CA GLU A 35 18.27 2.77 -3.97
C GLU A 35 18.64 4.07 -3.26
N ILE A 36 18.72 4.00 -1.93
CA ILE A 36 19.07 5.08 -1.02
C ILE A 36 20.07 4.52 0.00
N ALA A 37 21.28 5.10 0.03
CA ALA A 37 22.24 4.78 1.08
C ALA A 37 21.80 5.48 2.38
N ALA A 38 21.83 4.73 3.48
CA ALA A 38 21.44 5.19 4.80
C ALA A 38 22.62 5.13 5.78
N GLU A 39 22.48 5.76 6.95
CA GLU A 39 23.50 5.70 7.99
C GLU A 39 23.79 4.27 8.45
N GLY A 40 25.01 4.04 8.93
CA GLY A 40 25.46 2.72 9.37
C GLY A 40 25.73 1.72 8.24
N GLY A 41 25.79 2.18 6.98
CA GLY A 41 26.09 1.34 5.82
C GLY A 41 24.90 0.51 5.32
N LYS A 42 23.69 0.84 5.76
CA LYS A 42 22.46 0.20 5.28
C LYS A 42 22.12 0.69 3.87
N LEU A 43 21.50 -0.16 3.07
CA LEU A 43 20.95 0.17 1.76
C LEU A 43 19.43 0.01 1.79
N ILE A 44 18.69 1.06 1.42
CA ILE A 44 17.24 1.01 1.29
C ILE A 44 16.89 0.93 -0.19
N THR A 45 16.15 -0.11 -0.56
CA THR A 45 15.67 -0.34 -1.92
C THR A 45 14.15 -0.27 -1.94
N ILE A 46 13.59 0.69 -2.66
CA ILE A 46 12.14 0.83 -2.88
C ILE A 46 11.82 0.24 -4.25
N THR A 47 10.97 -0.77 -4.27
CA THR A 47 10.48 -1.39 -5.49
C THR A 47 8.95 -1.38 -5.57
N GLY A 48 8.45 -1.49 -6.79
CA GLY A 48 7.02 -1.58 -7.11
C GLY A 48 6.76 -1.05 -8.51
N HIS A 49 5.50 -0.77 -8.79
CA HIS A 49 5.09 -0.16 -10.04
C HIS A 49 4.42 1.20 -9.79
N GLY A 50 4.55 2.14 -10.71
CA GLY A 50 4.06 3.51 -10.53
C GLY A 50 2.54 3.63 -10.32
N ASP A 51 1.78 2.63 -10.74
CA ASP A 51 0.32 2.54 -10.60
C ASP A 51 -0.14 1.73 -9.36
N GLU A 52 0.77 1.05 -8.66
CA GLU A 52 0.45 0.36 -7.40
C GLU A 52 0.29 1.39 -6.28
N LEU A 53 -0.44 1.04 -5.21
CA LEU A 53 -0.50 1.84 -3.98
C LEU A 53 0.42 1.33 -2.88
N ILE A 54 0.90 0.10 -3.04
CA ILE A 54 1.82 -0.56 -2.14
C ILE A 54 3.21 -0.50 -2.77
N ARG A 55 4.22 -0.16 -1.98
CA ARG A 55 5.63 -0.31 -2.34
C ARG A 55 6.27 -1.31 -1.40
N LYS A 56 7.21 -2.07 -1.95
CA LYS A 56 8.12 -2.90 -1.18
C LYS A 56 9.33 -2.05 -0.83
N ILE A 57 9.57 -1.85 0.45
CA ILE A 57 10.74 -1.14 0.97
C ILE A 57 11.65 -2.20 1.57
N ILE A 58 12.82 -2.41 1.00
CA ILE A 58 13.79 -3.40 1.45
C ILE A 58 14.91 -2.65 2.16
N VAL A 59 15.21 -3.02 3.39
CA VAL A 59 16.37 -2.52 4.14
C VAL A 59 17.41 -3.63 4.20
N THR A 60 18.52 -3.45 3.50
CA THR A 60 19.66 -4.37 3.51
C THR A 60 20.71 -3.83 4.48
N TYR A 61 21.05 -4.62 5.50
CA TYR A 61 22.07 -4.29 6.48
C TYR A 61 23.48 -4.63 5.95
N PRO A 62 24.56 -4.03 6.50
CA PRO A 62 25.94 -4.37 6.13
C PRO A 62 26.28 -5.85 6.33
N THR A 63 25.57 -6.52 7.23
CA THR A 63 25.65 -7.96 7.50
C THR A 63 25.09 -8.82 6.37
N GLY A 64 24.38 -8.23 5.41
CA GLY A 64 23.65 -8.90 4.34
C GLY A 64 22.22 -9.31 4.71
N GLU A 65 21.77 -9.01 5.94
CA GLU A 65 20.40 -9.27 6.38
C GLU A 65 19.43 -8.32 5.66
N GLU A 66 18.28 -8.84 5.21
CA GLU A 66 17.25 -8.07 4.54
C GLU A 66 15.97 -8.02 5.36
N VAL A 67 15.40 -6.82 5.44
CA VAL A 67 14.11 -6.59 6.04
C VAL A 67 13.18 -5.98 5.02
N VAL A 68 12.00 -6.57 4.86
CA VAL A 68 11.01 -6.17 3.86
C VAL A 68 9.86 -5.48 4.55
N ILE A 69 9.68 -4.20 4.27
CA ILE A 69 8.61 -3.37 4.80
C ILE A 69 7.60 -3.08 3.69
N ARG A 70 6.32 -3.15 4.04
CA ARG A 70 5.23 -2.77 3.17
C ARG A 70 4.87 -1.31 3.44
N GLY A 71 5.04 -0.45 2.44
CA GLY A 71 4.69 0.97 2.51
C GLY A 71 3.49 1.31 1.63
N PHE A 72 2.46 1.92 2.18
CA PHE A 72 1.36 2.54 1.44
C PHE A 72 1.74 3.95 1.04
N VAL A 73 1.66 4.27 -0.25
CA VAL A 73 1.94 5.62 -0.74
C VAL A 73 0.82 6.57 -0.31
N THR A 74 1.16 7.68 0.34
CA THR A 74 0.20 8.74 0.70
C THR A 74 0.35 9.95 -0.19
N GLU A 75 -0.75 10.41 -0.79
CA GLU A 75 -0.77 11.60 -1.67
C GLU A 75 -0.60 12.93 -0.91
N GLN A 76 -0.94 12.99 0.38
CA GLN A 76 -0.92 14.25 1.14
C GLN A 76 0.49 14.70 1.54
N ASP A 77 1.39 13.76 1.88
CA ASP A 77 2.68 14.10 2.48
C ASP A 77 3.90 13.56 1.72
N ASN A 78 3.71 13.04 0.50
CA ASN A 78 4.81 12.48 -0.31
C ASN A 78 5.62 11.45 0.51
N GLY A 79 4.92 10.50 1.13
CA GLY A 79 5.49 9.57 2.09
C GLY A 79 4.85 8.18 2.07
N PHE A 80 5.32 7.33 2.97
CA PHE A 80 4.84 5.97 3.17
C PHE A 80 4.16 5.83 4.52
N VAL A 81 2.96 5.25 4.54
CA VAL A 81 2.42 4.67 5.76
C VAL A 81 2.83 3.21 5.81
N VAL A 82 3.57 2.82 6.85
CA VAL A 82 3.99 1.43 7.04
C VAL A 82 3.12 0.76 8.10
N ASP A 83 2.55 -0.38 7.74
CA ASP A 83 1.67 -1.17 8.61
C ASP A 83 2.24 -2.57 8.93
N GLN A 84 3.20 -3.03 8.12
CA GLN A 84 3.84 -4.33 8.26
C GLN A 84 5.30 -4.31 7.83
N GLY A 85 6.08 -5.18 8.46
CA GLY A 85 7.38 -5.58 7.95
C GLY A 85 7.62 -7.07 8.19
N PHE A 86 8.54 -7.64 7.42
CA PHE A 86 8.89 -9.04 7.44
C PHE A 86 10.40 -9.19 7.53
N ILE A 87 10.84 -10.10 8.40
CA ILE A 87 12.24 -10.51 8.52
C ILE A 87 12.30 -11.97 8.18
N ASN A 88 13.10 -12.33 7.17
CA ASN A 88 13.19 -13.71 6.67
C ASN A 88 11.81 -14.33 6.31
N GLY A 89 10.86 -13.49 5.90
CA GLY A 89 9.49 -13.90 5.55
C GLY A 89 8.51 -14.01 6.73
N GLU A 90 8.97 -13.82 7.97
CA GLU A 90 8.11 -13.79 9.16
C GLU A 90 7.71 -12.36 9.52
N LEU A 91 6.45 -12.17 9.92
CA LEU A 91 5.94 -10.87 10.33
C LEU A 91 6.71 -10.35 11.55
N MET A 92 7.25 -9.13 11.45
CA MET A 92 7.98 -8.52 12.54
C MET A 92 7.05 -8.00 13.65
N PRO A 93 7.50 -7.98 14.92
CA PRO A 93 6.77 -7.36 16.02
C PRO A 93 6.57 -5.84 15.82
N GLU A 94 5.48 -5.30 16.37
CA GLU A 94 5.13 -3.86 16.29
C GLU A 94 6.26 -2.94 16.76
N THR A 95 6.90 -3.25 17.90
CA THR A 95 8.00 -2.46 18.44
C THR A 95 9.20 -2.40 17.50
N MET A 96 9.38 -3.43 16.68
CA MET A 96 10.46 -3.48 15.68
C MET A 96 10.09 -2.65 14.45
N LEU A 97 8.83 -2.72 14.01
CA LEU A 97 8.33 -1.90 12.90
C LEU A 97 8.34 -0.39 13.25
N GLU A 98 8.00 -0.04 14.49
CA GLU A 98 8.09 1.34 14.99
C GLU A 98 9.54 1.83 14.97
N GLY A 99 10.49 1.03 15.47
CA GLY A 99 11.92 1.33 15.40
C GLY A 99 12.42 1.49 13.95
N MET A 100 11.97 0.62 13.04
CA MET A 100 12.32 0.72 11.62
C MET A 100 11.76 1.96 10.95
N THR A 101 10.56 2.39 11.36
CA THR A 101 9.98 3.62 10.83
C THR A 101 10.82 4.84 11.25
N ALA A 102 11.36 4.84 12.46
CA ALA A 102 12.31 5.88 12.89
C ALA A 102 13.58 5.84 12.03
N ASP A 103 14.18 4.67 11.84
CA ASP A 103 15.35 4.48 10.97
C ASP A 103 15.11 4.95 9.52
N LEU A 104 13.91 4.73 8.99
CA LEU A 104 13.53 5.16 7.64
C LEU A 104 13.35 6.68 7.56
N ASN A 105 12.81 7.34 8.59
CA ASN A 105 12.67 8.81 8.62
C ASN A 105 14.01 9.55 8.76
N ASP A 106 15.03 8.89 9.30
CA ASP A 106 16.39 9.44 9.31
C ASP A 106 17.02 9.43 7.91
N THR A 107 16.48 8.61 7.00
CA THR A 107 16.69 8.79 5.56
C THR A 107 15.66 9.79 5.06
N SER A 108 15.94 10.59 4.03
CA SER A 108 15.03 11.65 3.58
C SER A 108 13.65 11.19 3.05
N LEU A 109 13.25 9.93 3.34
CA LEU A 109 11.92 9.39 3.24
C LEU A 109 11.03 9.96 4.35
N ASN A 110 9.82 10.33 3.98
CA ASN A 110 8.76 10.61 4.96
C ASN A 110 8.00 9.30 5.21
N VAL A 111 8.16 8.69 6.37
CA VAL A 111 7.55 7.39 6.72
C VAL A 111 6.77 7.50 8.01
N VAL A 112 5.48 7.20 7.99
CA VAL A 112 4.61 7.24 9.16
C VAL A 112 4.28 5.82 9.60
N TYR A 113 4.54 5.53 10.87
CA TYR A 113 4.13 4.26 11.48
C TYR A 113 2.64 4.31 11.83
N ALA A 114 1.84 3.39 11.28
CA ALA A 114 0.45 3.23 11.68
C ALA A 114 0.37 2.44 13.01
N LYS A 115 0.44 3.15 14.13
CA LYS A 115 0.16 2.59 15.48
C LYS A 115 -1.19 1.88 15.47
N GLN A 116 -1.32 0.71 16.08
CA GLN A 116 -2.48 -0.22 16.00
C GLN A 116 -3.89 0.34 16.35
N ASN A 117 -4.07 1.65 16.57
CA ASN A 117 -5.36 2.30 16.76
C ASN A 117 -5.60 3.53 15.84
N ALA A 118 -4.73 3.81 14.89
CA ALA A 118 -5.08 4.65 13.74
C ALA A 118 -5.84 3.77 12.72
N PRO A 119 -6.81 4.30 11.95
CA PRO A 119 -7.35 3.57 10.82
C PRO A 119 -6.19 3.19 9.91
N LYS A 120 -5.80 1.91 9.92
CA LYS A 120 -4.99 1.29 8.88
C LYS A 120 -5.65 1.70 7.56
N GLY A 121 -4.88 2.29 6.64
CA GLY A 121 -5.40 2.94 5.44
C GLY A 121 -6.68 2.25 4.94
N GLY A 122 -7.78 2.99 4.96
CA GLY A 122 -9.10 2.44 4.70
C GLY A 122 -9.15 1.89 3.29
N VAL A 123 -10.07 0.97 3.02
CA VAL A 123 -10.29 0.49 1.64
C VAL A 123 -10.52 1.66 0.66
N GLY A 124 -11.02 2.80 1.15
CA GLY A 124 -11.24 4.01 0.34
C GLY A 124 -9.97 4.68 -0.16
N ASP A 125 -8.84 4.49 0.51
CA ASP A 125 -7.55 5.02 0.06
C ASP A 125 -7.12 4.37 -1.26
N PHE A 126 -7.60 3.16 -1.54
CA PHE A 126 -7.40 2.50 -2.84
C PHE A 126 -8.11 3.17 -4.01
N PHE A 127 -9.06 4.05 -3.72
CA PHE A 127 -9.91 4.70 -4.69
C PHE A 127 -9.69 6.21 -4.77
N SER A 128 -8.73 6.75 -4.02
CA SER A 128 -8.36 8.17 -4.07
C SER A 128 -7.68 8.53 -5.40
N GLY A 129 -7.63 9.81 -5.73
CA GLY A 129 -6.96 10.30 -6.94
C GLY A 129 -7.57 9.84 -8.27
N GLY A 130 -8.80 9.29 -8.27
CA GLY A 130 -9.48 8.81 -9.48
C GLY A 130 -8.96 7.48 -10.03
N ARG A 131 -8.20 6.72 -9.24
CA ARG A 131 -7.59 5.45 -9.66
C ARG A 131 -8.60 4.30 -9.61
N THR A 132 -8.30 3.27 -10.40
CA THR A 132 -8.94 1.95 -10.33
C THR A 132 -7.93 0.99 -9.71
N PRO A 133 -8.12 0.53 -8.46
CA PRO A 133 -7.14 -0.31 -7.80
C PRO A 133 -7.09 -1.72 -8.39
N ARG A 134 -5.94 -2.38 -8.25
CA ARG A 134 -5.75 -3.78 -8.63
C ARG A 134 -6.34 -4.73 -7.60
N ALA A 135 -6.82 -5.88 -8.06
CA ALA A 135 -7.34 -6.93 -7.20
C ALA A 135 -6.26 -7.50 -6.27
N SER A 136 -5.02 -7.65 -6.74
CA SER A 136 -3.85 -8.09 -5.96
C SER A 136 -3.48 -7.14 -4.82
N ASP A 137 -3.59 -5.83 -5.02
CA ASP A 137 -3.36 -4.79 -4.00
C ASP A 137 -4.38 -4.89 -2.86
N LEU A 138 -5.66 -5.06 -3.21
CA LEU A 138 -6.77 -5.22 -2.27
C LEU A 138 -6.69 -6.56 -1.53
N SER A 139 -6.28 -7.63 -2.22
CA SER A 139 -5.98 -8.95 -1.64
C SER A 139 -4.90 -8.83 -0.56
N SER A 140 -3.75 -8.24 -0.91
CA SER A 140 -2.63 -8.05 0.01
C SER A 140 -3.03 -7.20 1.21
N TRP A 141 -3.83 -6.15 1.01
CA TRP A 141 -4.37 -5.33 2.11
C TRP A 141 -5.31 -6.11 3.03
N ALA A 142 -6.22 -6.90 2.47
CA ALA A 142 -7.11 -7.72 3.29
C ALA A 142 -6.33 -8.73 4.15
N GLU A 143 -5.29 -9.34 3.59
CA GLU A 143 -4.39 -10.22 4.33
C GLU A 143 -3.63 -9.48 5.44
N SER A 144 -3.21 -8.22 5.20
CA SER A 144 -2.57 -7.41 6.26
C SER A 144 -3.51 -6.99 7.38
N GLN A 145 -4.82 -6.96 7.12
CA GLN A 145 -5.81 -6.81 8.18
C GLN A 145 -5.96 -8.08 9.05
N GLY A 146 -5.24 -9.16 8.72
CA GLY A 146 -5.38 -10.46 9.37
C GLY A 146 -6.64 -11.21 8.94
N TRP A 147 -7.23 -10.84 7.80
CA TRP A 147 -8.44 -11.49 7.31
C TRP A 147 -8.11 -12.79 6.58
N THR A 148 -8.95 -13.80 6.76
CA THR A 148 -8.77 -15.11 6.17
C THR A 148 -9.38 -15.17 4.78
N ALA A 149 -8.58 -15.53 3.79
CA ALA A 149 -9.01 -15.75 2.41
C ALA A 149 -9.84 -17.04 2.27
N SER A 150 -10.87 -17.00 1.42
CA SER A 150 -11.62 -18.19 1.00
C SER A 150 -12.16 -18.01 -0.42
N GLN A 151 -12.04 -19.05 -1.24
CA GLN A 151 -12.55 -19.08 -2.60
C GLN A 151 -12.93 -20.50 -2.98
N THR A 152 -14.13 -20.67 -3.56
CA THR A 152 -14.51 -21.93 -4.22
C THR A 152 -14.01 -21.90 -5.66
N ALA A 153 -13.83 -23.06 -6.31
CA ALA A 153 -13.29 -23.15 -7.68
C ALA A 153 -13.85 -22.15 -8.71
N ASN A 154 -15.16 -21.86 -8.65
CA ASN A 154 -15.84 -20.93 -9.55
C ASN A 154 -16.46 -19.71 -8.81
N GLY A 155 -16.01 -19.44 -7.59
CA GLY A 155 -16.59 -18.41 -6.73
C GLY A 155 -15.71 -17.18 -6.60
N PRO A 156 -16.27 -16.09 -6.05
CA PRO A 156 -15.48 -14.89 -5.75
C PRO A 156 -14.53 -15.16 -4.58
N LEU A 157 -13.39 -14.48 -4.60
CA LEU A 157 -12.45 -14.45 -3.48
C LEU A 157 -13.02 -13.60 -2.35
N LYS A 158 -13.01 -14.12 -1.13
CA LYS A 158 -13.59 -13.46 0.06
C LYS A 158 -12.56 -13.40 1.17
N TYR A 159 -12.55 -12.29 1.90
CA TYR A 159 -11.75 -12.11 3.10
C TYR A 159 -12.64 -11.89 4.32
N THR A 160 -12.42 -12.71 5.34
CA THR A 160 -13.24 -12.74 6.57
C THR A 160 -12.40 -12.33 7.76
N ASP A 161 -12.89 -11.39 8.58
CA ASP A 161 -12.17 -10.99 9.79
C ASP A 161 -12.31 -12.01 10.94
N SER A 162 -11.61 -11.76 12.04
CA SER A 162 -11.62 -12.63 13.22
C SER A 162 -12.98 -12.77 13.90
N SER A 163 -13.92 -11.86 13.61
CA SER A 163 -15.31 -11.92 14.10
C SER A 163 -16.25 -12.71 13.19
N GLY A 164 -15.75 -13.20 12.05
CA GLY A 164 -16.53 -13.97 11.07
C GLY A 164 -17.26 -13.11 10.03
N VAL A 165 -16.99 -11.81 9.97
CA VAL A 165 -17.61 -10.91 8.99
C VAL A 165 -16.79 -10.90 7.69
N VAL A 166 -17.47 -11.09 6.55
CA VAL A 166 -16.84 -10.98 5.22
C VAL A 166 -16.63 -9.50 4.88
N ARG A 167 -15.41 -9.00 5.09
CA ARG A 167 -15.07 -7.58 4.93
C ARG A 167 -14.80 -7.17 3.49
N LEU A 168 -14.23 -8.06 2.70
CA LEU A 168 -13.95 -7.84 1.28
C LEU A 168 -14.40 -9.04 0.45
N THR A 169 -15.00 -8.77 -0.70
CA THR A 169 -15.28 -9.77 -1.74
C THR A 169 -14.79 -9.24 -3.07
N ILE A 170 -13.89 -9.96 -3.73
CA ILE A 170 -13.32 -9.64 -5.04
C ILE A 170 -13.98 -10.52 -6.10
N LYS A 171 -14.45 -9.92 -7.21
CA LYS A 171 -15.21 -10.60 -8.25
C LYS A 171 -14.70 -10.24 -9.64
N GLY A 172 -14.61 -11.23 -10.53
CA GLY A 172 -14.29 -11.04 -11.95
C GLY A 172 -15.45 -10.53 -12.81
N GLY A 173 -16.62 -10.26 -12.23
CA GLY A 173 -17.81 -9.79 -12.94
C GLY A 173 -18.88 -10.87 -13.19
N SER A 174 -20.13 -10.43 -13.35
CA SER A 174 -21.28 -11.24 -13.75
C SER A 174 -22.47 -10.36 -14.15
N ASP A 175 -23.28 -10.76 -15.12
CA ASP A 175 -24.46 -9.99 -15.57
C ASP A 175 -25.70 -10.12 -14.66
N ARG A 176 -25.50 -10.27 -13.35
CA ARG A 176 -26.59 -10.58 -12.40
C ARG A 176 -27.19 -9.33 -11.72
N ALA A 177 -26.52 -8.19 -11.78
CA ALA A 177 -26.97 -6.93 -11.19
C ALA A 177 -26.41 -5.70 -11.96
N PRO A 178 -27.07 -4.53 -11.88
CA PRO A 178 -26.51 -3.28 -12.38
C PRO A 178 -25.12 -3.01 -11.77
N GLY A 179 -24.15 -2.64 -12.61
CA GLY A 179 -22.76 -2.38 -12.20
C GLY A 179 -21.91 -3.64 -11.98
N SER A 180 -22.48 -4.85 -12.01
CA SER A 180 -21.72 -6.07 -11.70
C SER A 180 -21.08 -6.75 -12.91
N ALA A 181 -21.28 -6.23 -14.13
CA ALA A 181 -20.82 -6.86 -15.37
C ALA A 181 -19.29 -6.98 -15.44
N GLY A 182 -18.59 -5.90 -15.07
CA GLY A 182 -17.13 -5.87 -14.99
C GLY A 182 -16.59 -6.35 -13.63
N PRO A 183 -15.26 -6.53 -13.52
CA PRO A 183 -14.62 -6.82 -12.25
C PRO A 183 -14.88 -5.74 -11.21
N HIS A 184 -15.17 -6.16 -9.99
CA HIS A 184 -15.52 -5.25 -8.90
C HIS A 184 -15.29 -5.89 -7.53
N ILE A 185 -15.34 -5.05 -6.51
CA ILE A 185 -15.42 -5.49 -5.11
C ILE A 185 -16.78 -5.19 -4.48
N GLU A 186 -17.08 -5.94 -3.42
CA GLU A 186 -18.08 -5.57 -2.41
C GLU A 186 -17.38 -5.46 -1.05
N VAL A 187 -17.66 -4.40 -0.29
CA VAL A 187 -17.06 -4.17 1.04
C VAL A 187 -18.13 -4.15 2.12
N ARG A 188 -17.77 -4.67 3.31
CA ARG A 188 -18.54 -4.48 4.54
C ARG A 188 -17.71 -3.82 5.63
N ASP A 189 -18.40 -3.04 6.47
CA ASP A 189 -17.85 -2.55 7.73
C ASP A 189 -17.80 -3.67 8.80
N ALA A 190 -17.35 -3.31 10.00
CA ALA A 190 -17.20 -4.26 11.12
C ALA A 190 -18.51 -4.84 11.64
N THR A 191 -19.65 -4.24 11.30
CA THR A 191 -20.98 -4.73 11.66
C THR A 191 -21.55 -5.69 10.62
N GLY A 192 -20.90 -5.80 9.46
CA GLY A 192 -21.41 -6.54 8.30
C GLY A 192 -22.32 -5.73 7.39
N GLN A 193 -22.49 -4.43 7.64
CA GLN A 193 -23.20 -3.52 6.75
C GLN A 193 -22.34 -3.26 5.51
N ARG A 194 -22.97 -3.32 4.33
CA ARG A 194 -22.31 -2.99 3.07
C ARG A 194 -22.08 -1.49 2.98
N ILE A 195 -20.92 -1.11 2.46
CA ILE A 195 -20.54 0.29 2.27
C ILE A 195 -19.99 0.53 0.87
N ASN A 196 -20.14 1.75 0.36
CA ASN A 196 -19.37 2.23 -0.77
C ASN A 196 -17.93 2.49 -0.28
N PRO A 197 -16.90 1.81 -0.80
CA PRO A 197 -15.53 2.01 -0.35
C PRO A 197 -15.01 3.43 -0.62
N ARG A 198 -15.54 4.15 -1.63
CA ARG A 198 -15.10 5.51 -1.96
C ARG A 198 -15.60 6.56 -0.96
N THR A 199 -16.77 6.36 -0.37
CA THR A 199 -17.42 7.35 0.51
C THR A 199 -17.63 6.88 1.94
N GLY A 200 -17.56 5.57 2.19
CA GLY A 200 -17.94 4.94 3.45
C GLY A 200 -19.45 4.85 3.69
N GLU A 201 -20.27 5.34 2.76
CA GLU A 201 -21.72 5.40 2.94
C GLU A 201 -22.36 4.00 2.86
N PRO A 202 -23.41 3.72 3.65
CA PRO A 202 -24.13 2.47 3.57
C PRO A 202 -24.77 2.25 2.20
N VAL A 203 -24.60 1.05 1.64
CA VAL A 203 -25.20 0.66 0.35
C VAL A 203 -26.00 -0.63 0.49
N THR A 204 -26.86 -0.89 -0.49
CA THR A 204 -27.62 -2.14 -0.54
C THR A 204 -26.91 -3.18 -1.39
N ARG A 205 -27.31 -4.45 -1.29
CA ARG A 205 -26.71 -5.54 -2.08
C ARG A 205 -26.82 -5.33 -3.60
N ARG A 206 -27.83 -4.60 -4.08
CA ARG A 206 -28.14 -4.46 -5.51
C ARG A 206 -27.85 -3.06 -6.06
N SER A 207 -27.42 -2.12 -5.22
CA SER A 207 -27.12 -0.77 -5.68
C SER A 207 -25.83 -0.77 -6.50
N PRO A 208 -25.73 0.02 -7.59
CA PRO A 208 -24.51 0.15 -8.37
C PRO A 208 -23.27 0.47 -7.51
N ASP A 209 -23.43 1.31 -6.48
CA ASP A 209 -22.33 1.73 -5.59
C ASP A 209 -21.77 0.60 -4.71
N ASN A 210 -22.46 -0.54 -4.62
CA ASN A 210 -21.93 -1.75 -3.98
C ASN A 210 -20.96 -2.52 -4.91
N HIS A 211 -20.95 -2.21 -6.20
CA HIS A 211 -20.13 -2.86 -7.22
C HIS A 211 -19.03 -1.91 -7.66
N THR A 212 -18.06 -1.66 -6.77
CA THR A 212 -16.96 -0.73 -7.06
C THR A 212 -15.93 -1.38 -7.97
N GLU A 213 -15.73 -0.80 -9.15
CA GLU A 213 -14.83 -1.30 -10.18
C GLU A 213 -13.38 -1.39 -9.73
N ILE A 214 -12.69 -2.44 -10.20
CA ILE A 214 -11.28 -2.72 -9.99
C ILE A 214 -10.63 -3.23 -11.28
N ASP A 215 -9.31 -3.20 -11.34
CA ASP A 215 -8.54 -3.97 -12.32
C ASP A 215 -8.32 -5.39 -11.79
N TYR A 216 -8.57 -6.40 -12.62
CA TYR A 216 -8.56 -7.80 -12.18
C TYR A 216 -7.31 -8.52 -12.69
N ASP A 217 -6.33 -8.66 -11.79
CA ASP A 217 -5.00 -9.22 -12.05
C ASP A 217 -4.68 -10.49 -11.23
N LEU A 218 -5.72 -11.14 -10.68
CA LEU A 218 -5.64 -12.37 -9.87
C LEU A 218 -5.92 -13.65 -10.66
#